data_AF-A0A960UP31-F1
#
_entry.id   AF-A0A960UP31-F1
#
_cell.length_a   1.000
_cell.length_b   1.000
_cell.length_c   1.000
_cell.angle_alpha   90.00
_cell.angle_beta   90.00
_cell.angle_gamma   90.00
#
_symmetry.space_group_name_H-M   'P 1'
#
loop_
_entity.id
_entity.type
_entity.pdbx_description
1 polymer ?
#
loop_
_entity_poly.entity_id
_entity_poly.type
_entity_poly.pdbx_seq_one_letter_code
_entity_poly.pdbx_strand_id
1 'polypeptide(L)'
;MEARIREELIRRGDAAFEEEDFHRAREFYTKADHKEGLIRIGDFYMFERRLPLMAYGYYKKAGAQARVDDLHRRMIGAFAQWVGPEKIKDNSLEQVYAPDELMKPDKDGMIRVPVASALLKEARKILESQQ
;
A
#
# COMPACT_ATOMS: atom_id res chain seq x y z
N MET A 1 27.10 -6.11 -4.45
CA MET A 1 27.55 -4.94 -5.22
C MET A 1 28.30 -4.01 -4.28
N GLU A 2 29.39 -3.38 -4.72
CA GLU A 2 30.10 -2.40 -3.91
C GLU A 2 29.21 -1.20 -3.58
N ALA A 3 29.30 -0.69 -2.35
CA ALA A 3 28.46 0.42 -1.87
C ALA A 3 28.55 1.66 -2.77
N ARG A 4 29.77 2.02 -3.22
CA ARG A 4 30.00 3.15 -4.11
C ARG A 4 29.32 3.02 -5.47
N ILE A 5 29.32 1.82 -6.05
CA ILE A 5 28.65 1.56 -7.33
C ILE A 5 27.14 1.65 -7.17
N ARG A 6 26.62 1.14 -6.05
CA ARG A 6 25.19 1.24 -5.73
C ARG A 6 24.76 2.70 -5.57
N GLU A 7 25.51 3.51 -4.85
CA GLU A 7 25.23 4.95 -4.67
C GLU A 7 25.25 5.71 -5.99
N GLU A 8 26.23 5.45 -6.85
CA GLU A 8 26.31 6.07 -8.18
C GLU A 8 25.10 5.70 -9.04
N LEU A 9 24.65 4.44 -9.01
CA LEU A 9 23.44 4.03 -9.70
C LEU A 9 22.19 4.74 -9.15
N ILE A 10 22.10 4.94 -7.84
CA ILE A 10 20.99 5.67 -7.23
C ILE A 10 20.97 7.11 -7.72
N ARG A 11 22.11 7.81 -7.69
CA ARG A 11 22.20 9.21 -8.17
C ARG A 11 21.81 9.35 -9.64
N ARG A 12 22.25 8.42 -10.50
CA ARG A 12 21.84 8.40 -11.91
C ARG A 12 20.36 8.11 -12.08
N GLY A 13 19.81 7.24 -11.24
CA GLY A 13 18.38 6.98 -11.18
C GLY A 13 17.59 8.22 -10.80
N ASP A 14 18.05 8.96 -9.80
CA ASP A 14 17.40 10.19 -9.33
C ASP A 14 17.47 11.30 -10.39
N ALA A 15 18.62 11.50 -11.02
CA ALA A 15 18.77 12.45 -12.13
C ALA A 15 17.84 12.11 -13.30
N ALA A 16 17.80 10.84 -13.72
CA ALA A 16 16.88 10.41 -14.77
C ALA A 16 15.41 10.57 -14.38
N PHE A 17 15.07 10.43 -13.09
CA PHE A 17 13.72 10.64 -12.61
C PHE A 17 13.34 12.13 -12.65
N GLU A 18 14.25 13.03 -12.25
CA GLU A 18 14.07 14.48 -12.33
C GLU A 18 13.90 14.97 -13.78
N GLU A 19 14.57 14.30 -14.73
CA GLU A 19 14.41 14.52 -16.18
C GLU A 19 13.12 13.88 -16.76
N GLU A 20 12.26 13.28 -15.93
CA GLU A 20 11.07 12.53 -16.34
C GLU A 20 11.36 11.32 -17.26
N ASP A 21 12.62 10.90 -17.38
CA ASP A 21 13.01 9.66 -18.05
C ASP A 21 12.82 8.46 -17.11
N PHE A 22 11.55 8.16 -16.84
CA PHE A 22 11.16 7.05 -15.96
C PHE A 22 11.62 5.68 -16.48
N HIS A 23 11.88 5.55 -17.78
CA HIS A 23 12.41 4.32 -18.37
C HIS A 23 13.87 4.09 -17.97
N ARG A 24 14.72 5.13 -18.01
CA ARG A 24 16.09 5.01 -17.52
C ARG A 24 16.15 4.92 -16.00
N ALA A 25 15.35 5.71 -15.30
CA ALA A 25 15.31 5.70 -13.84
C ALA A 25 15.01 4.29 -13.27
N ARG A 26 14.01 3.58 -13.84
CA ARG A 26 13.68 2.21 -13.38
C ARG A 26 14.82 1.21 -13.58
N GLU A 27 15.65 1.37 -14.62
CA GLU A 27 16.78 0.48 -14.87
C GLU A 27 17.85 0.67 -13.81
N PHE A 28 18.17 1.92 -13.49
CA PHE A 28 19.13 2.25 -12.45
C PHE A 28 18.66 1.77 -11.07
N TYR A 29 17.41 2.05 -10.70
CA TYR A 29 16.85 1.58 -9.42
C TYR A 29 16.76 0.05 -9.33
N THR A 30 16.44 -0.62 -10.44
CA THR A 30 16.45 -2.09 -10.52
C THR A 30 17.84 -2.66 -10.33
N LYS A 31 18.86 -2.08 -10.97
CA LYS A 31 20.26 -2.53 -10.85
C LYS A 31 20.82 -2.28 -9.44
N ALA A 32 20.41 -1.19 -8.81
CA ALA A 32 20.83 -0.80 -7.46
C ALA A 32 20.04 -1.48 -6.33
N ASP A 33 18.97 -2.22 -6.65
CA ASP A 33 17.97 -2.71 -5.69
C ASP A 33 17.53 -1.59 -4.73
N HIS A 34 17.19 -0.43 -5.30
CA HIS A 34 16.82 0.76 -4.55
C HIS A 34 15.30 0.79 -4.32
N LYS A 35 14.88 0.40 -3.11
CA LYS A 35 13.47 0.25 -2.74
C LYS A 35 12.67 1.54 -2.89
N GLU A 36 13.18 2.67 -2.41
CA GLU A 36 12.46 3.96 -2.47
C GLU A 36 12.28 4.43 -3.92
N GLY A 37 13.32 4.34 -4.75
CA GLY A 37 13.22 4.63 -6.18
C GLY A 37 12.23 3.71 -6.91
N LEU A 38 12.20 2.41 -6.58
CA LEU A 38 11.17 1.50 -7.12
C LEU A 38 9.76 1.88 -6.67
N ILE A 39 9.57 2.31 -5.42
CA ILE A 39 8.27 2.83 -4.94
C ILE A 39 7.89 4.09 -5.72
N ARG A 40 8.79 5.04 -5.95
CA ARG A 40 8.54 6.25 -6.75
C ARG A 40 8.10 5.92 -8.17
N ILE A 41 8.74 4.96 -8.82
CA ILE A 41 8.31 4.47 -10.14
C ILE A 41 6.92 3.83 -10.05
N GLY A 42 6.66 3.05 -9.00
CA GLY A 42 5.33 2.51 -8.72
C GLY A 42 4.27 3.60 -8.57
N ASP A 43 4.55 4.65 -7.80
CA ASP A 43 3.66 5.79 -7.58
C ASP A 43 3.36 6.54 -8.88
N PHE A 44 4.37 6.76 -9.73
CA PHE A 44 4.16 7.32 -11.08
C PHE A 44 3.18 6.49 -11.90
N TYR A 45 3.36 5.16 -11.95
CA TYR A 45 2.41 4.29 -12.66
C TYR A 45 1.02 4.30 -12.02
N MET A 46 0.95 4.34 -10.69
CA MET A 46 -0.29 4.27 -9.94
C MET A 46 -1.15 5.53 -10.10
N PHE A 47 -0.55 6.70 -9.91
CA PHE A 47 -1.27 7.96 -9.77
C PHE A 47 -1.27 8.79 -11.05
N GLU A 48 -0.09 8.94 -11.69
CA GLU A 48 0.05 9.75 -12.90
C GLU A 48 -0.46 9.02 -14.14
N ARG A 49 -0.03 7.76 -14.33
CA ARG A 49 -0.46 6.96 -15.49
C ARG A 49 -1.77 6.22 -15.27
N ARG A 50 -2.23 6.10 -14.02
CA ARG A 50 -3.43 5.32 -13.64
C ARG A 50 -3.37 3.86 -14.14
N LEU A 51 -2.19 3.26 -14.09
CA LEU A 51 -1.88 1.88 -14.46
C LEU A 51 -1.50 1.07 -13.21
N PRO A 52 -2.48 0.72 -12.35
CA PRO A 52 -2.23 0.03 -11.07
C PRO A 52 -1.53 -1.34 -11.25
N LEU A 53 -1.85 -2.07 -12.33
CA LEU A 53 -1.19 -3.36 -12.61
C LEU A 53 0.30 -3.21 -12.91
N MET A 54 0.71 -2.10 -13.53
CA MET A 54 2.13 -1.81 -13.74
C MET A 54 2.81 -1.43 -12.42
N ALA A 55 2.13 -0.64 -11.58
CA ALA A 55 2.63 -0.25 -10.27
C ALA A 55 2.88 -1.45 -9.34
N TYR A 56 2.02 -2.47 -9.39
CA TYR A 56 2.12 -3.70 -8.59
C TYR A 56 3.51 -4.34 -8.65
N GLY A 57 4.09 -4.49 -9.85
CA GLY A 57 5.38 -5.14 -10.04
C GLY A 57 6.50 -4.42 -9.30
N TYR A 58 6.47 -3.08 -9.30
CA TYR A 58 7.47 -2.26 -8.62
C TYR A 58 7.29 -2.29 -7.09
N TYR A 59 6.06 -2.20 -6.57
CA TYR A 59 5.81 -2.31 -5.14
C TYR A 59 6.20 -3.67 -4.58
N LYS A 60 5.89 -4.75 -5.30
CA LYS A 60 6.28 -6.12 -4.91
C LYS A 60 7.81 -6.25 -4.86
N LYS A 61 8.51 -5.74 -5.88
CA LYS A 61 9.97 -5.78 -5.93
C LYS A 61 10.63 -4.95 -4.82
N ALA A 62 10.04 -3.80 -4.48
CA ALA A 62 10.51 -2.96 -3.37
C ALA A 62 10.21 -3.54 -1.98
N GLY A 63 9.39 -4.60 -1.88
CA GLY A 63 8.92 -5.12 -0.60
C GLY A 63 7.91 -4.21 0.10
N ALA A 64 7.22 -3.35 -0.65
CA ALA A 64 6.24 -2.40 -0.12
C ALA A 64 4.87 -3.09 0.13
N GLN A 65 4.81 -3.99 1.11
CA GLN A 65 3.64 -4.84 1.35
C GLN A 65 2.35 -4.05 1.56
N ALA A 66 2.40 -2.94 2.31
CA ALA A 66 1.23 -2.09 2.53
C ALA A 66 0.63 -1.53 1.22
N ARG A 67 1.48 -1.18 0.24
CA ARG A 67 1.03 -0.71 -1.09
C ARG A 67 0.46 -1.86 -1.92
N VAL A 68 1.06 -3.03 -1.82
CA VAL A 68 0.58 -4.26 -2.48
C VAL A 68 -0.80 -4.65 -1.96
N ASP A 69 -0.99 -4.65 -0.64
CA ASP A 69 -2.25 -5.02 -0.01
C ASP A 69 -3.37 -4.02 -0.33
N ASP A 70 -3.05 -2.72 -0.36
CA ASP A 70 -3.99 -1.70 -0.81
C ASP A 70 -4.42 -1.94 -2.27
N LEU A 71 -3.48 -2.29 -3.15
CA LEU A 71 -3.78 -2.59 -4.54
C LEU A 71 -4.64 -3.86 -4.69
N HIS A 72 -4.34 -4.92 -3.93
CA HIS A 72 -5.18 -6.11 -3.86
C HIS A 72 -6.60 -5.77 -3.39
N ARG A 73 -6.74 -4.96 -2.33
CA ARG A 73 -8.04 -4.54 -1.82
C ARG A 73 -8.85 -3.78 -2.87
N ARG A 74 -8.24 -2.85 -3.59
CA ARG A 74 -8.89 -2.10 -4.69
C ARG A 74 -9.33 -3.03 -5.82
N MET A 75 -8.50 -3.99 -6.21
CA MET A 75 -8.84 -4.97 -7.26
C MET A 75 -10.01 -5.86 -6.84
N ILE A 76 -9.98 -6.39 -5.61
CA ILE A 76 -11.08 -7.19 -5.06
C ILE A 76 -12.36 -6.37 -5.00
N GLY A 77 -12.29 -5.11 -4.56
CA GLY A 77 -13.44 -4.19 -4.53
C GLY A 77 -14.03 -3.90 -5.92
N ALA A 78 -13.18 -3.62 -6.91
CA ALA A 78 -13.63 -3.42 -8.30
C ALA A 78 -14.24 -4.70 -8.88
N PHE A 79 -13.64 -5.86 -8.59
CA PHE A 79 -14.18 -7.16 -9.00
C PHE A 79 -15.52 -7.46 -8.33
N ALA A 80 -15.65 -7.15 -7.04
CA ALA A 80 -16.87 -7.30 -6.27
C ALA A 80 -18.03 -6.49 -6.86
N GLN A 81 -17.77 -5.23 -7.23
CA GLN A 81 -18.75 -4.39 -7.92
C GLN A 81 -19.15 -4.97 -9.28
N TRP A 82 -18.18 -5.52 -10.03
CA TRP A 82 -18.44 -6.08 -11.36
C TRP A 82 -19.24 -7.39 -11.33
N VAL A 83 -18.93 -8.27 -10.39
CA VAL A 83 -19.60 -9.58 -10.24
C VAL A 83 -21.00 -9.46 -9.64
N GLY A 84 -21.29 -8.33 -8.99
CA GLY A 84 -22.51 -8.08 -8.24
C GLY A 84 -22.34 -8.51 -6.79
N PRO A 85 -22.69 -7.64 -5.81
CA PRO A 85 -22.48 -7.91 -4.39
C PRO A 85 -23.19 -9.18 -3.90
N GLU A 86 -24.23 -9.63 -4.60
CA GLU A 86 -25.02 -10.82 -4.25
C GLU A 86 -24.33 -12.16 -4.52
N LYS A 87 -23.23 -12.18 -5.28
CA LYS A 87 -22.50 -13.40 -5.64
C LYS A 87 -21.23 -13.63 -4.82
N ILE A 88 -20.90 -12.70 -3.93
CA ILE A 88 -19.81 -12.86 -2.97
C ILE A 88 -20.40 -13.58 -1.77
N LYS A 89 -20.01 -14.84 -1.56
CA LYS A 89 -20.47 -15.61 -0.41
C LYS A 89 -20.06 -14.88 0.87
N ASP A 90 -20.98 -14.68 1.80
CA ASP A 90 -20.80 -14.00 3.09
C ASP A 90 -19.54 -14.50 3.85
N ASN A 91 -19.28 -15.81 3.80
CA ASN A 91 -18.10 -16.43 4.42
C ASN A 91 -16.74 -16.07 3.80
N SER A 92 -16.70 -15.37 2.67
CA SER A 92 -15.45 -14.82 2.10
C SER A 92 -15.11 -13.42 2.63
N LEU A 93 -16.07 -12.77 3.30
CA LEU A 93 -15.90 -11.53 4.06
C LEU A 93 -15.69 -11.78 5.56
N GLU A 94 -15.81 -13.02 6.04
CA GLU A 94 -15.73 -13.39 7.46
C GLU A 94 -14.36 -13.18 8.14
N GLN A 95 -13.31 -12.76 7.43
CA GLN A 95 -12.09 -12.21 8.08
C GLN A 95 -12.12 -10.69 8.29
N VAL A 96 -13.19 -10.02 7.89
CA VAL A 96 -13.45 -8.60 8.16
C VAL A 96 -14.77 -8.50 8.92
N TYR A 97 -14.83 -9.10 10.11
CA TYR A 97 -15.99 -8.95 11.00
C TYR A 97 -15.92 -7.59 11.71
N ALA A 98 -16.45 -6.56 11.05
CA ALA A 98 -17.00 -5.42 11.74
C ALA A 98 -18.52 -5.45 11.51
N PRO A 99 -19.32 -5.94 12.47
CA PRO A 99 -20.78 -5.93 12.35
C PRO A 99 -21.28 -4.56 11.91
N ASP A 100 -22.18 -4.51 10.92
CA ASP A 100 -22.76 -3.26 10.39
C ASP A 100 -23.38 -2.37 11.49
N GLU A 101 -23.77 -2.97 12.62
CA GLU A 101 -24.27 -2.26 13.80
C GLU A 101 -23.22 -1.36 14.47
N LEU A 102 -21.91 -1.67 14.34
CA LEU A 102 -20.80 -0.89 14.90
C LEU A 102 -20.29 0.21 13.96
N MET A 103 -20.67 0.18 12.68
CA MET A 103 -20.30 1.21 11.69
C MET A 103 -21.26 2.41 11.66
N LYS A 104 -22.28 2.43 12.52
CA LYS A 104 -23.17 3.59 12.67
C LYS A 104 -22.46 4.68 13.49
N PRO A 105 -22.51 5.95 13.05
CA PRO A 105 -22.03 7.04 13.87
C PRO A 105 -22.80 7.07 15.20
N ASP A 106 -22.08 7.23 16.30
CA ASP A 106 -22.71 7.49 17.59
C ASP A 106 -23.39 8.87 17.58
N LYS A 107 -24.03 9.24 18.70
CA LYS A 107 -24.77 10.51 18.81
C LYS A 107 -23.89 11.74 18.54
N ASP A 108 -22.57 11.58 18.63
CA ASP A 108 -21.57 12.62 18.43
C ASP A 108 -20.94 12.55 17.01
N GLY A 109 -21.45 11.68 16.13
CA GLY A 109 -21.00 11.52 14.75
C GLY A 109 -19.75 10.65 14.59
N MET A 110 -19.29 9.96 15.64
CA MET A 110 -18.06 9.18 15.63
C MET A 110 -18.35 7.71 15.32
N ILE A 111 -17.60 7.14 14.36
CA ILE A 111 -17.73 5.73 13.98
C ILE A 111 -16.78 4.89 14.84
N ARG A 112 -17.32 3.93 15.60
CA ARG A 112 -16.52 3.02 16.44
C ARG A 112 -16.11 1.79 15.63
N VAL A 113 -14.91 1.83 15.08
CA VAL A 113 -14.34 0.67 14.40
C VAL A 113 -13.91 -0.38 15.44
N PRO A 114 -14.33 -1.65 15.34
CA PRO A 114 -13.85 -2.68 16.25
C PRO A 114 -12.35 -2.89 16.01
N VAL A 115 -11.56 -2.62 17.04
CA VAL A 115 -10.12 -2.89 17.06
C VAL A 115 -9.89 -4.22 17.76
N ALA A 116 -8.98 -5.06 17.23
CA ALA A 116 -8.61 -6.31 17.88
C ALA A 116 -8.21 -6.07 19.35
N SER A 117 -8.70 -6.91 20.25
CA SER A 117 -8.52 -6.76 21.70
C SER A 117 -7.05 -6.73 22.16
N ALA A 118 -6.13 -7.29 21.36
CA ALA A 118 -4.69 -7.19 21.56
C ALA A 118 -4.16 -5.76 21.36
N LEU A 119 -4.57 -5.09 20.27
CA LEU A 119 -4.15 -3.73 19.95
C LEU A 119 -4.69 -2.70 20.96
N LEU A 120 -5.90 -2.91 21.48
CA LEU A 120 -6.45 -2.09 22.57
C LEU A 120 -5.61 -2.18 23.85
N LYS A 121 -5.11 -3.37 24.19
CA LYS A 121 -4.24 -3.56 25.36
C LYS A 121 -2.88 -2.87 25.17
N GLU A 122 -2.31 -2.91 23.97
CA GLU A 122 -1.06 -2.23 23.67
C GLU A 122 -1.21 -0.70 23.66
N ALA A 123 -2.24 -0.18 22.99
CA ALA A 123 -2.52 1.26 22.99
C ALA A 123 -2.73 1.81 24.42
N ARG A 124 -3.41 1.04 25.27
CA ARG A 124 -3.63 1.41 26.67
C ARG A 124 -2.33 1.43 27.48
N LYS A 125 -1.44 0.45 27.30
CA LYS A 125 -0.10 0.46 27.92
C LYS A 125 0.72 1.68 27.50
N ILE A 126 0.65 2.07 26.24
CA ILE A 126 1.36 3.26 25.72
C ILE A 126 0.82 4.53 26.40
N LEU A 127 -0.50 4.69 26.48
CA LEU A 127 -1.13 5.84 27.13
C LEU A 127 -0.82 5.92 28.63
N GLU A 128 -0.84 4.77 29.31
CA GLU A 128 -0.50 4.67 30.74
C GLU A 128 1.00 4.92 31.01
N SER A 129 1.89 4.67 30.03
CA SER A 129 3.32 4.97 30.13
C SER A 129 3.69 6.44 29.87
N GLN A 130 2.74 7.24 29.36
CA GLN A 130 2.92 8.67 29.08
C GLN A 130 2.33 9.58 30.17
N GLN A 131 1.78 9.01 31.24
CA GLN A 131 1.37 9.71 32.47
C GLN A 131 2.41 9.53 33.56
#